data_AF-A0AAE4Q3M3-F1
#
_entry.id   AF-A0AAE4Q3M3-F1
#
_cell.length_a   1.000
_cell.length_b   1.000
_cell.length_c   1.000
_cell.angle_alpha   90.00
_cell.angle_beta   90.00
_cell.angle_gamma   90.00
#
_symmetry.space_group_name_H-M   'P 1'
#
loop_
_entity.id
_entity.type
_entity.pdbx_description
1 polymer ?
#
loop_
_entity_poly.entity_id
_entity_poly.type
_entity_poly.pdbx_seq_one_letter_code
_entity_poly.pdbx_strand_id
1 'polypeptide(L)'
;MMDIKRQAEFEAKFDFFYRNKTHKLLLAWVTKYLYKKGIFFSQNPTIFEVQSTLFNWFKDSNERATFEFYRKMEKAWEAHNRRLACKAKMLNISVSIEHKNKFKEMAEEAKITNIQLFKSIIDDNYKLLIGLKEQELKAKNTEKAKKAEIKFNQSFTDKKLSGELHLQKNYNNRLKKQVTALKSELQAVKDNSSILFAIIEKAVKNRSKLTADHLMQATRAHTLIDIVELPLEEPIEATESEESTEQNQTSDPRPRKRARSANTTSK
;
A
#
# COMPACT_ATOMS: atom_id res chain seq x y z
N MET A 1 76.27 27.30 4.14
CA MET A 1 75.85 27.05 5.55
C MET A 1 74.53 27.73 5.96
N MET A 2 73.99 28.72 5.21
CA MET A 2 72.68 29.35 5.49
C MET A 2 71.45 28.49 5.14
N ASP A 3 71.56 27.57 4.18
CA ASP A 3 70.41 26.79 3.70
C ASP A 3 69.93 25.73 4.68
N ILE A 4 70.82 25.12 5.46
CA ILE A 4 70.49 24.04 6.39
C ILE A 4 69.63 24.55 7.55
N LYS A 5 69.91 25.74 8.09
CA LYS A 5 69.10 26.35 9.16
C LYS A 5 67.70 26.73 8.66
N ARG A 6 67.59 27.30 7.45
CA ARG A 6 66.31 27.65 6.83
C ARG A 6 65.46 26.43 6.50
N GLN A 7 66.11 25.35 6.05
CA GLN A 7 65.45 24.08 5.82
C GLN A 7 64.90 23.50 7.12
N ALA A 8 65.71 23.45 8.18
CA ALA A 8 65.26 22.96 9.48
C ALA A 8 64.10 23.79 10.08
N GLU A 9 64.12 25.11 9.94
CA GLU A 9 63.01 25.98 10.37
C GLU A 9 61.72 25.78 9.56
N PHE A 10 61.84 25.58 8.25
CA PHE A 10 60.72 25.27 7.38
C PHE A 10 60.13 23.89 7.73
N GLU A 11 60.99 22.89 7.89
CA GLU A 11 60.60 21.54 8.25
C GLU A 11 59.91 21.50 9.60
N ALA A 12 60.43 22.19 10.63
CA ALA A 12 59.81 22.27 11.95
C ALA A 12 58.43 22.93 11.91
N LYS A 13 58.24 23.99 11.10
CA LYS A 13 56.94 24.65 10.92
C LYS A 13 55.97 23.75 10.17
N PHE A 14 56.41 23.15 9.07
CA PHE A 14 55.60 22.21 8.30
C PHE A 14 55.17 21.02 9.17
N ASP A 15 56.09 20.45 9.94
CA ASP A 15 55.84 19.36 10.88
C ASP A 15 54.86 19.75 11.98
N PHE A 16 54.95 20.97 12.52
CA PHE A 16 53.99 21.47 13.52
C PHE A 16 52.56 21.47 12.96
N PHE A 17 52.36 21.93 11.72
CA PHE A 17 51.05 21.87 11.06
C PHE A 17 50.66 20.43 10.69
N TYR A 18 51.63 19.60 10.33
CA TYR A 18 51.41 18.22 9.92
C TYR A 18 50.98 17.34 11.11
N ARG A 19 51.61 17.46 12.28
CA ARG A 19 51.39 16.63 13.48
C ARG A 19 50.05 16.89 14.18
N ASN A 20 49.37 18.00 13.92
CA ASN A 20 48.09 18.36 14.54
C ASN A 20 46.84 17.61 13.96
N LYS A 21 47.02 16.33 13.60
CA LYS A 21 45.99 15.28 13.40
C LYS A 21 45.32 15.06 12.04
N THR A 22 45.76 15.65 10.92
CA THR A 22 45.13 15.37 9.59
C THR A 22 46.09 15.38 8.41
N HIS A 23 47.15 14.59 8.58
CA HIS A 23 48.18 14.20 7.63
C HIS A 23 47.78 14.07 6.14
N LYS A 24 46.67 13.40 5.82
CA LYS A 24 46.28 13.10 4.42
C LYS A 24 45.72 14.31 3.67
N LEU A 25 45.00 15.20 4.35
CA LEU A 25 44.29 16.31 3.72
C LEU A 25 45.19 17.54 3.55
N LEU A 26 46.10 17.77 4.51
CA LEU A 26 47.18 18.75 4.38
C LEU A 26 48.08 18.40 3.19
N LEU A 27 48.47 17.12 3.09
CA LEU A 27 49.24 16.61 1.95
C LEU A 27 48.49 16.82 0.63
N ALA A 28 47.21 16.46 0.56
CA ALA A 28 46.39 16.66 -0.65
C ALA A 28 46.25 18.14 -1.05
N TRP A 29 46.11 19.05 -0.08
CA TRP A 29 46.02 20.48 -0.35
C TRP A 29 47.34 21.06 -0.87
N VAL A 30 48.46 20.73 -0.23
CA VAL A 30 49.79 21.19 -0.65
C VAL A 30 50.15 20.63 -2.02
N THR A 31 49.85 19.35 -2.26
CA THR A 31 50.02 18.73 -3.58
C THR A 31 49.20 19.47 -4.64
N LYS A 32 47.93 19.80 -4.35
CA LYS A 32 47.06 20.58 -5.26
C LYS A 32 47.54 22.03 -5.47
N TYR A 33 48.14 22.65 -4.46
CA TYR A 33 48.74 23.97 -4.58
C TYR A 33 49.95 23.93 -5.53
N LEU A 34 50.84 22.96 -5.35
CA LEU A 34 52.01 22.74 -6.21
C LEU A 34 51.61 22.41 -7.66
N TYR A 35 50.56 21.60 -7.87
CA TYR A 35 49.98 21.37 -9.19
C TYR A 35 49.54 22.67 -9.87
N LYS A 36 48.89 23.59 -9.14
CA LYS A 36 48.49 24.91 -9.70
C LYS A 36 49.68 25.80 -10.03
N LYS A 37 50.85 25.54 -9.43
CA LYS A 37 52.12 26.22 -9.71
C LYS A 37 52.93 25.51 -10.80
N GLY A 38 52.38 24.47 -11.43
CA GLY A 38 53.02 23.72 -12.52
C GLY A 38 53.96 22.60 -12.07
N ILE A 39 53.94 22.23 -10.79
CA ILE A 39 54.75 21.13 -10.24
C ILE A 39 53.89 19.89 -10.13
N PHE A 40 54.28 18.83 -10.83
CA PHE A 40 53.55 17.57 -10.89
C PHE A 40 54.34 16.47 -10.19
N PHE A 41 53.64 15.65 -9.41
CA PHE A 41 54.22 14.48 -8.74
C PHE A 41 53.86 13.21 -9.51
N SER A 42 54.67 12.15 -9.33
CA SER A 42 54.26 10.78 -9.66
C SER A 42 53.07 10.35 -8.79
N GLN A 43 52.36 9.29 -9.19
CA GLN A 43 51.18 8.83 -8.45
C GLN A 43 51.52 8.50 -6.99
N ASN A 44 50.78 9.11 -6.05
CA ASN A 44 50.91 8.99 -4.59
C ASN A 44 52.24 9.50 -4.00
N PRO A 45 52.52 10.82 -4.05
CA PRO A 45 53.75 11.36 -3.49
C PRO A 45 53.81 11.20 -1.97
N THR A 46 55.00 10.89 -1.47
CA THR A 46 55.25 10.81 -0.03
C THR A 46 55.29 12.19 0.60
N ILE A 47 55.13 12.26 1.93
CA ILE A 47 55.17 13.55 2.65
C ILE A 47 56.53 14.19 2.54
N PHE A 48 57.60 13.39 2.62
CA PHE A 48 58.97 13.85 2.44
C PHE A 48 59.18 14.46 1.05
N GLU A 49 58.65 13.82 0.00
CA GLU A 49 58.71 14.34 -1.37
C GLU A 49 57.95 15.66 -1.51
N VAL A 50 56.71 15.74 -0.99
CA VAL A 50 55.91 16.97 -1.06
C VAL A 50 56.56 18.10 -0.27
N GLN A 51 57.08 17.81 0.92
CA GLN A 51 57.74 18.77 1.80
C GLN A 51 59.05 19.30 1.19
N SER A 52 59.89 18.41 0.65
CA SER A 52 61.13 18.79 -0.02
C SER A 52 60.86 19.60 -1.28
N THR A 53 59.87 19.20 -2.08
CA THR A 53 59.49 19.90 -3.32
C THR A 53 58.90 21.28 -3.01
N LEU A 54 58.07 21.39 -1.97
CA LEU A 54 57.53 22.67 -1.52
C LEU A 54 58.65 23.60 -1.02
N PHE A 55 59.62 23.08 -0.25
CA PHE A 55 60.76 23.84 0.22
C PHE A 55 61.63 24.34 -0.93
N ASN A 56 61.96 23.47 -1.89
CA ASN A 56 62.76 23.82 -3.07
C ASN A 56 62.03 24.88 -3.91
N TRP A 57 60.72 24.75 -4.08
CA TRP A 57 59.93 25.78 -4.76
C TRP A 57 59.96 27.13 -4.02
N PHE A 58 59.84 27.15 -2.69
CA PHE A 58 60.00 28.38 -1.91
C PHE A 58 61.43 28.95 -1.93
N LYS A 59 62.43 28.10 -2.08
CA LYS A 59 63.83 28.50 -2.22
C LYS A 59 64.08 29.18 -3.57
N ASP A 60 63.48 28.65 -4.64
CA ASP A 60 63.72 29.09 -6.01
C ASP A 60 62.71 30.14 -6.51
N SER A 61 61.60 30.31 -5.80
CA SER A 61 60.59 31.33 -6.10
C SER A 61 60.87 32.65 -5.35
N ASN A 62 60.45 33.78 -5.93
CA ASN A 62 60.39 35.06 -5.21
C ASN A 62 59.31 35.08 -4.11
N GLU A 63 58.48 34.04 -4.02
CA GLU A 63 57.51 33.89 -2.94
C GLU A 63 58.27 33.43 -1.68
N ARG A 64 58.31 34.26 -0.64
CA ARG A 64 58.80 33.80 0.66
C ARG A 64 57.79 32.81 1.25
N ALA A 65 58.28 31.76 1.91
CA ALA A 65 57.48 30.93 2.82
C ALA A 65 57.05 31.77 4.03
N THR A 66 56.12 32.70 3.81
CA THR A 66 55.66 33.66 4.82
C THR A 66 54.60 33.04 5.71
N PHE A 67 54.47 33.61 6.89
CA PHE A 67 53.36 33.31 7.81
C PHE A 67 51.98 33.40 7.13
N GLU A 68 51.82 34.23 6.09
CA GLU A 68 50.58 34.34 5.32
C GLU A 68 50.24 33.08 4.50
N PHE A 69 51.23 32.38 3.96
CA PHE A 69 51.01 31.11 3.28
C PHE A 69 50.43 30.08 4.25
N TYR A 70 51.06 29.95 5.42
CA TYR A 70 50.60 29.06 6.49
C TYR A 70 49.20 29.45 6.99
N ARG A 71 48.90 30.75 7.11
CA ARG A 71 47.56 31.25 7.50
C ARG A 71 46.48 30.97 6.44
N LYS A 72 46.81 31.06 5.15
CA LYS A 72 45.88 30.71 4.05
C LYS A 72 45.58 29.21 4.05
N MET A 73 46.60 28.40 4.30
CA MET A 73 46.50 26.96 4.45
C MET A 73 45.61 26.59 5.65
N GLU A 74 45.83 27.20 6.81
CA GLU A 74 45.02 27.03 8.03
C GLU A 74 43.55 27.41 7.83
N LYS A 75 43.26 28.55 7.18
CA LYS A 75 41.87 28.95 6.87
C LYS A 75 41.18 27.99 5.90
N ALA A 76 41.88 27.53 4.87
CA ALA A 76 41.35 26.54 3.92
C ALA A 76 41.05 25.21 4.63
N TRP A 77 41.90 24.84 5.59
CA TRP A 77 41.74 23.68 6.45
C TRP A 77 40.52 23.78 7.36
N GLU A 78 40.36 24.86 8.11
CA GLU A 78 39.19 25.09 8.97
C GLU A 78 37.88 25.05 8.16
N ALA A 79 37.85 25.68 6.99
CA ALA A 79 36.68 25.68 6.13
C ALA A 79 36.33 24.27 5.62
N HIS A 80 37.35 23.45 5.33
CA HIS A 80 37.15 22.06 4.92
C HIS A 80 36.67 21.18 6.08
N ASN A 81 37.24 21.33 7.28
CA ASN A 81 36.79 20.62 8.48
C ASN A 81 35.37 20.98 8.88
N ARG A 82 34.97 22.25 8.80
CA ARG A 82 33.58 22.65 9.03
C ARG A 82 32.62 21.97 8.06
N ARG A 83 33.03 21.78 6.79
CA ARG A 83 32.25 21.07 5.77
C ARG A 83 32.22 19.55 5.97
N LEU A 84 33.24 18.95 6.60
CA LEU A 84 33.25 17.52 6.92
C LEU A 84 32.47 17.23 8.22
N ALA A 85 32.58 18.10 9.22
CA ALA A 85 31.85 17.99 10.48
C ALA A 85 30.34 18.24 10.31
N CYS A 86 29.98 19.17 9.42
CA CYS A 86 28.60 19.35 9.01
C CYS A 86 28.31 18.33 7.90
N LYS A 87 27.44 17.32 8.11
CA LYS A 87 26.91 16.44 7.04
C LYS A 87 26.04 17.21 6.02
N ALA A 88 26.31 18.49 5.78
CA ALA A 88 25.60 19.35 4.86
C ALA A 88 26.00 18.99 3.43
N LYS A 89 25.05 18.49 2.65
CA LYS A 89 25.18 18.39 1.20
C LYS A 89 25.08 19.79 0.60
N MET A 90 26.01 20.13 -0.28
CA MET A 90 25.98 21.41 -1.00
C MET A 90 24.89 21.33 -2.08
N LEU A 91 23.94 22.25 -2.03
CA LEU A 91 22.89 22.38 -3.05
C LEU A 91 23.28 23.51 -3.99
N ASN A 92 23.57 23.17 -5.25
CA ASN A 92 23.81 24.14 -6.31
C ASN A 92 22.50 24.39 -7.06
N ILE A 93 21.93 25.58 -6.88
CA ILE A 93 20.71 25.99 -7.57
C ILE A 93 21.09 27.08 -8.56
N SER A 94 20.72 26.89 -9.83
CA SER A 94 20.79 27.95 -10.83
C SER A 94 19.49 28.73 -10.82
N VAL A 95 19.59 30.05 -10.68
CA VAL A 95 18.44 30.95 -10.63
C VAL A 95 18.71 32.08 -11.62
N SER A 96 17.67 32.59 -12.29
CA SER A 96 17.83 33.74 -13.20
C SER A 96 18.32 34.97 -12.44
N ILE A 97 18.95 35.91 -13.16
CA ILE A 97 19.49 37.14 -12.58
C ILE A 97 18.39 37.95 -11.88
N GLU A 98 17.22 38.05 -12.50
CA GLU A 98 16.06 38.75 -11.93
C GLU A 98 15.63 38.16 -10.59
N HIS A 99 15.46 36.83 -10.52
CA HIS A 99 15.09 36.16 -9.28
C HIS A 99 16.18 36.29 -8.22
N LYS A 100 17.46 36.20 -8.61
CA LYS A 100 18.59 36.40 -7.70
C LYS A 100 18.57 37.79 -7.07
N ASN A 101 18.23 38.83 -7.83
CA ASN A 101 18.15 40.20 -7.32
C ASN A 101 16.98 40.34 -6.33
N LYS A 102 15.80 39.81 -6.68
CA LYS A 102 14.65 39.77 -5.76
C LYS A 102 14.95 39.01 -4.47
N PHE A 103 15.66 37.87 -4.54
CA PHE A 103 16.05 37.13 -3.34
C PHE A 103 17.01 37.93 -2.44
N LYS A 104 17.88 38.75 -3.02
CA LYS A 104 18.74 39.64 -2.23
C LYS A 104 17.92 40.72 -1.53
N GLU A 105 17.00 41.37 -2.24
CA GLU A 105 16.11 42.39 -1.67
C GLU A 105 15.31 41.82 -0.50
N MET A 106 14.66 40.66 -0.69
CA MET A 106 13.92 39.97 0.37
C MET A 106 14.80 39.57 1.56
N ALA A 107 16.04 39.13 1.31
CA ALA A 107 16.98 38.78 2.38
C ALA A 107 17.42 40.02 3.19
N GLU A 108 17.62 41.16 2.51
CA GLU A 108 17.95 42.44 3.14
C GLU A 108 16.79 42.98 3.98
N GLU A 109 15.56 42.97 3.45
CA GLU A 109 14.35 43.36 4.19
C GLU A 109 14.13 42.50 5.43
N ALA A 110 14.30 41.18 5.31
CA ALA A 110 14.14 40.24 6.41
C ALA A 110 15.37 40.17 7.34
N LYS A 111 16.46 40.90 7.05
CA LYS A 111 17.73 40.90 7.81
C LYS A 111 18.32 39.49 8.01
N ILE A 112 18.20 38.62 7.01
CA ILE A 112 18.74 37.26 7.01
C ILE A 112 19.70 37.05 5.84
N THR A 113 20.50 35.99 5.92
CA THR A 113 21.35 35.61 4.78
C THR A 113 20.52 34.98 3.66
N ASN A 114 20.96 35.12 2.42
CA ASN A 114 20.34 34.43 1.27
C ASN A 114 20.18 32.92 1.51
N ILE A 115 21.17 32.29 2.16
CA ILE A 115 21.13 30.86 2.48
C ILE A 115 19.98 30.55 3.44
N GLN A 116 19.77 31.37 4.47
CA GLN A 116 18.66 31.21 5.41
C GLN A 116 17.31 31.41 4.74
N LEU A 117 17.20 32.42 3.87
CA LEU A 117 16.00 32.65 3.07
C LEU A 117 15.66 31.44 2.20
N PHE A 118 16.62 30.93 1.41
CA PHE A 118 16.43 29.74 0.59
C PHE A 118 16.05 28.52 1.42
N LYS A 119 16.67 28.33 2.60
CA LYS A 119 16.34 27.24 3.49
C LYS A 119 14.89 27.33 3.98
N SER A 120 14.44 28.52 4.41
CA SER A 120 13.05 28.74 4.83
C SER A 120 12.07 28.40 3.70
N ILE A 121 12.32 28.89 2.49
CA ILE A 121 11.46 28.64 1.33
C ILE A 121 11.39 27.15 1.01
N ILE A 122 12.52 26.43 1.06
CA ILE A 122 12.55 24.99 0.84
C ILE A 122 11.78 24.26 1.94
N ASP A 123 12.00 24.61 3.20
CA ASP A 123 11.34 23.96 4.34
C ASP A 123 9.82 24.17 4.31
N ASP A 124 9.35 25.37 3.97
CA ASP A 124 7.92 25.69 3.90
C ASP A 124 7.22 24.98 2.73
N ASN A 125 7.85 24.93 1.55
CA ASN A 125 7.32 24.17 0.42
C ASN A 125 7.31 22.67 0.70
N TYR A 126 8.33 22.15 1.40
CA TYR A 126 8.39 20.74 1.76
C TYR A 126 7.31 20.36 2.76
N LYS A 127 7.05 21.19 3.78
CA LYS A 127 5.92 21.00 4.71
C LYS A 127 4.58 20.98 3.97
N LEU A 128 4.38 21.90 3.03
CA LEU A 128 3.16 21.96 2.22
C LEU A 128 2.98 20.67 1.38
N LEU A 129 4.05 20.19 0.75
CA LEU A 129 4.03 18.92 0.00
C LEU A 129 3.68 17.72 0.88
N ILE A 130 4.24 17.64 2.09
CA ILE A 130 3.89 16.58 3.05
C ILE A 130 2.41 16.65 3.42
N GLY A 131 1.91 17.84 3.76
CA GLY A 131 0.50 18.03 4.11
C GLY A 131 -0.45 17.60 3.00
N LEU A 132 -0.14 17.94 1.74
CA LEU A 132 -0.92 17.50 0.58
C LEU A 132 -0.91 15.97 0.42
N LYS A 133 0.24 15.32 0.60
CA LYS A 133 0.32 13.85 0.54
C LYS A 133 -0.46 13.17 1.65
N GLU A 134 -0.45 13.72 2.86
CA GLU A 134 -1.26 13.19 3.97
C GLU A 134 -2.76 13.33 3.70
N GLN A 135 -3.20 14.45 3.12
CA GLN A 135 -4.60 14.64 2.71
C GLN A 135 -5.00 13.66 1.61
N GLU A 136 -4.13 13.46 0.61
CA GLU A 136 -4.37 12.48 -0.45
C GLU A 136 -4.49 11.05 0.11
N LEU A 137 -3.65 10.68 1.08
CA LEU A 137 -3.70 9.38 1.75
C LEU A 137 -5.02 9.21 2.53
N LYS A 138 -5.44 10.25 3.27
CA LYS A 138 -6.72 10.26 3.99
C LYS A 138 -7.89 10.08 3.03
N ALA A 139 -7.91 10.80 1.91
CA ALA A 139 -8.95 10.69 0.89
C ALA A 139 -8.99 9.27 0.26
N LYS A 140 -7.83 8.68 -0.06
CA LYS A 140 -7.77 7.29 -0.56
C LYS A 140 -8.29 6.28 0.45
N ASN A 141 -8.00 6.48 1.74
CA ASN A 141 -8.47 5.57 2.79
C ASN A 141 -9.97 5.70 3.03
N THR A 142 -10.54 6.91 3.00
CA THR A 142 -11.99 7.10 3.12
C THR A 142 -12.73 6.52 1.91
N GLU A 143 -12.19 6.66 0.70
CA GLU A 143 -12.75 6.03 -0.50
C GLU A 143 -12.72 4.50 -0.41
N LYS A 144 -11.62 3.92 0.09
CA LYS A 144 -11.53 2.46 0.33
C LYS A 144 -12.54 1.99 1.37
N ALA A 145 -12.71 2.73 2.47
CA ALA A 145 -13.69 2.41 3.51
C ALA A 145 -15.13 2.42 2.94
N LYS A 146 -15.49 3.49 2.21
CA LYS A 146 -16.81 3.58 1.54
C LYS A 146 -17.04 2.44 0.55
N LYS A 147 -16.02 2.07 -0.25
CA LYS A 147 -16.11 0.93 -1.17
C LYS A 147 -16.31 -0.39 -0.43
N ALA A 148 -15.67 -0.57 0.72
CA ALA A 148 -15.84 -1.77 1.54
C ALA A 148 -17.26 -1.84 2.15
N GLU A 149 -17.77 -0.71 2.65
CA GLU A 149 -19.13 -0.59 3.17
C GLU A 149 -20.20 -0.90 2.10
N ILE A 150 -20.05 -0.34 0.90
CA ILE A 150 -20.95 -0.63 -0.23
C ILE A 150 -20.96 -2.12 -0.55
N LYS A 151 -19.78 -2.77 -0.61
CA LYS A 151 -19.68 -4.22 -0.86
C LYS A 151 -20.34 -5.04 0.24
N PHE A 152 -20.18 -4.63 1.50
CA PHE A 152 -20.83 -5.30 2.62
C PHE A 152 -22.35 -5.21 2.52
N ASN A 153 -22.89 -4.02 2.28
CA ASN A 153 -24.33 -3.79 2.13
C ASN A 153 -24.92 -4.56 0.94
N GLN A 154 -24.20 -4.61 -0.19
CA GLN A 154 -24.56 -5.44 -1.35
C GLN A 154 -24.61 -6.93 -0.98
N SER A 155 -23.61 -7.44 -0.27
CA SER A 155 -23.58 -8.85 0.14
C SER A 155 -24.74 -9.22 1.08
N PHE A 156 -25.18 -8.28 1.92
CA PHE A 156 -26.34 -8.47 2.80
C PHE A 156 -27.64 -8.51 2.01
N THR A 157 -27.81 -7.58 1.06
CA THR A 157 -28.99 -7.56 0.18
C THR A 157 -29.06 -8.81 -0.71
N ASP A 158 -27.94 -9.24 -1.29
CA ASP A 158 -27.87 -10.46 -2.10
C ASP A 158 -28.25 -11.72 -1.30
N LYS A 159 -27.78 -11.83 -0.05
CA LYS A 159 -28.16 -12.95 0.83
C LYS A 159 -29.65 -12.94 1.14
N LYS A 160 -30.21 -11.79 1.51
CA LYS A 160 -31.65 -11.67 1.82
C LYS A 160 -32.52 -12.03 0.60
N LEU A 161 -32.19 -11.48 -0.57
CA LEU A 161 -32.87 -11.79 -1.84
C LEU A 161 -32.76 -13.29 -2.19
N SER A 162 -31.60 -13.91 -1.96
CA SER A 162 -31.42 -15.35 -2.22
C SER A 162 -32.30 -16.22 -1.32
N GLY A 163 -32.47 -15.83 -0.04
CA GLY A 163 -33.34 -16.52 0.91
C GLY A 163 -34.81 -16.38 0.53
N GLU A 164 -35.26 -15.16 0.21
CA GLU A 164 -36.63 -14.91 -0.26
C GLU A 164 -36.94 -15.68 -1.54
N LEU A 165 -36.01 -15.71 -2.51
CA LEU A 165 -36.16 -16.48 -3.75
C LEU A 165 -36.28 -17.99 -3.46
N HIS A 166 -35.49 -18.51 -2.51
CA HIS A 166 -35.56 -19.92 -2.12
C HIS A 166 -36.93 -20.25 -1.50
N LEU A 167 -37.42 -19.42 -0.58
CA LEU A 167 -38.74 -19.60 0.03
C LEU A 167 -39.85 -19.55 -1.03
N GLN A 168 -39.79 -18.59 -1.96
CA GLN A 168 -40.77 -18.48 -3.04
C GLN A 168 -40.73 -19.68 -4.00
N LYS A 169 -39.55 -20.21 -4.32
CA LYS A 169 -39.41 -21.45 -5.12
C LYS A 169 -40.02 -22.66 -4.41
N ASN A 170 -39.78 -22.82 -3.11
CA ASN A 170 -40.37 -23.91 -2.32
C ASN A 170 -41.89 -23.82 -2.30
N TYR A 171 -42.43 -22.62 -2.06
CA TYR A 171 -43.87 -22.38 -2.07
C TYR A 171 -44.50 -22.68 -3.43
N ASN A 172 -43.87 -22.21 -4.53
CA ASN A 172 -44.32 -22.52 -5.88
C ASN A 172 -44.29 -24.02 -6.20
N ASN A 173 -43.28 -24.75 -5.71
CA ASN A 173 -43.22 -26.20 -5.90
C ASN A 173 -44.32 -26.92 -5.12
N ARG A 174 -44.65 -26.47 -3.90
CA ARG A 174 -45.78 -27.00 -3.12
C ARG A 174 -47.11 -26.75 -3.83
N LEU A 175 -47.33 -25.52 -4.30
CA LEU A 175 -48.52 -25.18 -5.09
C LEU A 175 -48.63 -26.02 -6.35
N LYS A 176 -47.54 -26.23 -7.10
CA LYS A 176 -47.54 -27.10 -8.28
C LYS A 176 -47.99 -28.52 -7.94
N LYS A 177 -47.47 -29.11 -6.85
CA LYS A 177 -47.86 -30.44 -6.39
C LYS A 177 -49.35 -30.51 -6.04
N GLN A 178 -49.86 -29.51 -5.31
CA GLN A 178 -51.27 -29.42 -4.96
C GLN A 178 -52.16 -29.28 -6.21
N VAL A 179 -51.77 -28.43 -7.17
CA VAL A 179 -52.49 -28.27 -8.43
C VAL A 179 -52.49 -29.55 -9.25
N THR A 180 -51.39 -30.31 -9.29
CA THR A 180 -51.37 -31.61 -9.97
C THR A 180 -52.28 -32.63 -9.29
N ALA A 181 -52.30 -32.68 -7.96
CA ALA A 181 -53.20 -33.56 -7.21
C ALA A 181 -54.67 -33.21 -7.48
N LEU A 182 -55.05 -31.94 -7.36
CA LEU A 182 -56.41 -31.47 -7.66
C LEU A 182 -56.82 -31.75 -9.11
N LYS A 183 -55.90 -31.60 -10.08
CA LYS A 183 -56.19 -31.95 -11.48
C LYS A 183 -56.46 -33.46 -11.64
N SER A 184 -55.71 -34.31 -10.94
CA SER A 184 -55.93 -35.75 -10.98
C SER A 184 -57.26 -36.14 -10.31
N GLU A 185 -57.60 -35.52 -9.19
CA GLU A 185 -58.89 -35.70 -8.52
C GLU A 185 -60.06 -35.24 -9.41
N LEU A 186 -59.94 -34.05 -10.02
CA LEU A 186 -60.96 -33.54 -10.93
C LEU A 186 -61.18 -34.47 -12.12
N GLN A 187 -60.10 -35.03 -12.68
CA GLN A 187 -60.19 -36.00 -13.77
C GLN A 187 -60.88 -37.28 -13.31
N ALA A 188 -60.53 -37.82 -12.14
CA ALA A 188 -61.18 -39.00 -11.57
C ALA A 188 -62.68 -38.76 -11.31
N VAL A 189 -63.07 -37.59 -10.81
CA VAL A 189 -64.48 -37.21 -10.62
C VAL A 189 -65.21 -37.13 -11.97
N LYS A 190 -64.58 -36.55 -13.00
CA LYS A 190 -65.15 -36.47 -14.36
C LYS A 190 -65.35 -37.86 -14.99
N ASP A 191 -64.39 -38.75 -14.83
CA ASP A 191 -64.49 -40.12 -15.37
C ASP A 191 -65.57 -40.92 -14.64
N ASN A 192 -65.63 -40.80 -13.31
CA ASN A 192 -66.66 -41.44 -12.48
C ASN A 192 -68.09 -40.94 -12.78
N SER A 193 -68.26 -39.62 -12.93
CA SER A 193 -69.55 -39.05 -13.33
C SER A 193 -69.97 -39.54 -14.73
N SER A 194 -69.03 -39.68 -15.66
CA SER A 194 -69.29 -40.22 -17.00
C SER A 194 -69.78 -41.68 -16.94
N ILE A 195 -69.20 -42.51 -16.07
CA ILE A 195 -69.66 -43.88 -15.81
C ILE A 195 -71.10 -43.88 -15.26
N LEU A 196 -71.40 -43.01 -14.29
CA LEU A 196 -72.76 -42.87 -13.75
C LEU A 196 -73.78 -42.51 -14.84
N PHE A 197 -73.46 -41.51 -15.67
CA PHE A 197 -74.34 -41.12 -16.78
C PHE A 197 -74.54 -42.24 -17.80
N ALA A 198 -73.50 -43.01 -18.13
CA ALA A 198 -73.61 -44.16 -19.03
C ALA A 198 -74.53 -45.27 -18.47
N ILE A 199 -74.46 -45.53 -17.16
CA ILE A 199 -75.35 -46.47 -16.46
C ILE A 199 -76.81 -45.97 -16.52
N ILE A 200 -77.04 -44.69 -16.25
CA ILE A 200 -78.37 -44.07 -16.32
C ILE A 200 -78.93 -44.16 -17.75
N GLU A 201 -78.15 -43.77 -18.77
CA GLU A 201 -78.56 -43.87 -20.17
C GLU A 201 -78.94 -45.29 -20.57
N LYS A 202 -78.14 -46.29 -20.17
CA LYS A 202 -78.40 -47.70 -20.47
C LYS A 202 -79.69 -48.18 -19.80
N ALA A 203 -79.94 -47.79 -18.56
CA ALA A 203 -81.16 -48.13 -17.83
C ALA A 203 -82.41 -47.51 -18.49
N VAL A 204 -82.32 -46.25 -18.93
CA VAL A 204 -83.39 -45.54 -19.65
C VAL A 204 -83.67 -46.20 -21.00
N LYS A 205 -82.63 -46.49 -21.81
CA LYS A 205 -82.77 -47.16 -23.12
C LYS A 205 -83.44 -48.53 -23.01
N ASN A 206 -83.15 -49.27 -21.94
CA ASN A 206 -83.69 -50.62 -21.71
C ASN A 206 -85.03 -50.64 -20.94
N ARG A 207 -85.59 -49.48 -20.57
CA ARG A 207 -86.78 -49.36 -19.70
C ARG A 207 -86.67 -50.16 -18.39
N SER A 208 -85.45 -50.35 -17.89
CA SER A 208 -85.17 -51.13 -16.68
C SER A 208 -85.07 -50.21 -15.47
N LYS A 209 -85.55 -50.66 -14.30
CA LYS A 209 -85.36 -49.93 -13.03
C LYS A 209 -83.88 -49.90 -12.67
N LEU A 210 -83.40 -48.73 -12.24
CA LEU A 210 -82.09 -48.58 -11.62
C LEU A 210 -82.07 -49.39 -10.31
N THR A 211 -81.12 -50.31 -10.16
CA THR A 211 -81.01 -51.16 -8.97
C THR A 211 -79.88 -50.68 -8.07
N ALA A 212 -79.93 -51.07 -6.80
CA ALA A 212 -78.87 -50.77 -5.83
C ALA A 212 -77.49 -51.23 -6.31
N ASP A 213 -77.40 -52.35 -7.01
CA ASP A 213 -76.14 -52.85 -7.58
C ASP A 213 -75.53 -51.92 -8.65
N HIS A 214 -76.37 -51.31 -9.49
CA HIS A 214 -75.92 -50.34 -10.49
C HIS A 214 -75.37 -49.06 -9.83
N LEU A 215 -76.01 -48.61 -8.74
CA LEU A 215 -75.52 -47.47 -7.96
C LEU A 215 -74.24 -47.83 -7.20
N MET A 216 -74.17 -49.02 -6.58
CA MET A 216 -72.98 -49.50 -5.89
C MET A 216 -71.77 -49.65 -6.82
N GLN A 217 -71.95 -50.04 -8.08
CA GLN A 217 -70.87 -50.06 -9.07
C GLN A 217 -70.32 -48.66 -9.37
N ALA A 218 -71.20 -47.65 -9.48
CA ALA A 218 -70.78 -46.26 -9.64
C ALA A 218 -70.11 -45.69 -8.38
N THR A 219 -70.61 -46.02 -7.19
CA THR A 219 -70.06 -45.53 -5.91
C THR A 219 -68.74 -46.23 -5.53
N ARG A 220 -68.54 -47.50 -5.90
CA ARG A 220 -67.25 -48.21 -5.71
C ARG A 220 -66.13 -47.63 -6.55
N ALA A 221 -66.43 -47.08 -7.72
CA ALA A 221 -65.46 -46.31 -8.50
C ALA A 221 -65.09 -44.97 -7.83
N HIS A 222 -65.96 -44.45 -6.96
CA HIS A 222 -65.76 -43.18 -6.25
C HIS A 222 -65.02 -43.32 -4.91
N THR A 223 -65.13 -44.47 -4.23
CA THR A 223 -64.53 -44.73 -2.90
C THR A 223 -63.08 -45.21 -2.94
N LEU A 224 -62.52 -45.48 -4.14
CA LEU A 224 -61.09 -45.72 -4.36
C LEU A 224 -60.29 -44.42 -4.55
N ILE A 225 -60.93 -43.26 -4.42
CA ILE A 225 -60.23 -41.98 -4.31
C ILE A 225 -59.68 -41.95 -2.88
N ASP A 226 -58.44 -42.41 -2.71
CA ASP A 226 -57.65 -42.10 -1.52
C ASP A 226 -57.71 -40.58 -1.36
N ILE A 227 -58.42 -40.11 -0.33
CA ILE A 227 -58.34 -38.73 0.10
C ILE A 227 -56.89 -38.56 0.51
N VAL A 228 -56.09 -37.97 -0.37
CA VAL A 228 -54.72 -37.57 -0.06
C VAL A 228 -54.86 -36.56 1.07
N GLU A 229 -54.67 -37.00 2.31
CA GLU A 229 -54.46 -36.09 3.44
C GLU A 229 -53.25 -35.23 3.06
N LEU A 230 -53.54 -34.03 2.57
CA LEU A 230 -52.55 -33.01 2.36
C LEU A 230 -51.99 -32.69 3.74
N PRO A 231 -50.70 -32.92 4.01
CA PRO A 231 -50.13 -32.55 5.29
C PRO A 231 -50.29 -31.03 5.46
N LEU A 232 -51.21 -30.67 6.35
CA LEU A 232 -51.28 -29.36 6.94
C LEU A 232 -50.20 -29.34 8.04
N GLU A 233 -49.30 -28.38 7.88
CA GLU A 233 -48.35 -27.91 8.90
C GLU A 233 -47.13 -28.81 9.19
N GLU A 234 -45.98 -28.42 8.62
CA GLU A 234 -44.77 -28.30 9.44
C GLU A 234 -44.66 -26.82 9.84
N PRO A 235 -44.27 -26.51 11.09
CA PRO A 235 -44.11 -25.14 11.53
C PRO A 235 -43.01 -24.50 10.70
N ILE A 236 -43.34 -23.36 10.10
CA ILE A 236 -42.32 -22.44 9.62
C ILE A 236 -41.60 -21.98 10.89
N GLU A 237 -40.42 -22.53 11.16
CA GLU A 237 -39.48 -21.86 12.04
C GLU A 237 -39.14 -20.52 11.39
N ALA A 238 -39.93 -19.50 11.73
CA ALA A 238 -39.52 -18.13 11.66
C ALA A 238 -38.30 -18.04 12.57
N THR A 239 -37.11 -18.15 11.99
CA THR A 239 -35.88 -17.71 12.65
C THR A 239 -35.94 -16.18 12.70
N GLU A 240 -36.77 -15.66 13.60
CA GLU A 240 -36.49 -14.40 14.26
C GLU A 240 -35.31 -14.68 15.19
N SER A 241 -34.10 -14.63 14.64
CA SER A 241 -32.91 -14.50 15.47
C SER A 241 -32.82 -13.03 15.87
N GLU A 242 -33.44 -12.75 17.00
CA GLU A 242 -33.16 -11.59 17.84
C GLU A 242 -31.65 -11.44 18.05
N GLU A 243 -31.28 -10.17 18.05
CA GLU A 243 -30.10 -9.58 18.64
C GLU A 243 -29.70 -10.26 19.96
N SER A 244 -28.51 -10.85 20.05
CA SER A 244 -27.83 -11.07 21.33
C SER A 244 -26.31 -11.11 21.15
N THR A 245 -25.71 -10.00 21.54
CA THR A 245 -24.60 -9.88 22.49
C THR A 245 -23.41 -10.85 22.37
N GLU A 246 -22.27 -10.25 22.02
CA GLU A 246 -20.91 -10.56 22.44
C GLU A 246 -20.70 -11.83 23.29
N GLN A 247 -20.04 -12.83 22.71
CA GLN A 247 -19.12 -13.67 23.45
C GLN A 247 -17.78 -13.73 22.71
N ASN A 248 -16.79 -13.09 23.32
CA ASN A 248 -15.37 -13.23 23.04
C ASN A 248 -14.97 -14.71 23.12
N GLN A 249 -14.53 -15.28 22.01
CA GLN A 249 -13.56 -16.38 22.03
C GLN A 249 -12.38 -16.02 21.13
N THR A 250 -11.32 -15.57 21.80
CA THR A 250 -9.96 -15.50 21.30
C THR A 250 -9.55 -16.86 20.75
N SER A 251 -9.43 -16.95 19.42
CA SER A 251 -8.67 -18.01 18.77
C SER A 251 -7.43 -17.38 18.13
N ASP A 252 -6.28 -17.66 18.72
CA ASP A 252 -4.98 -17.24 18.23
C ASP A 252 -4.76 -17.67 16.77
N PRO A 253 -4.03 -16.88 15.97
CA PRO A 253 -3.70 -17.26 14.61
C PRO A 253 -2.70 -18.42 14.61
N ARG A 254 -3.15 -19.55 14.05
CA ARG A 254 -2.33 -20.72 13.75
C ARG A 254 -1.05 -20.32 12.98
N PRO A 255 0.16 -20.70 13.43
CA PRO A 255 1.38 -20.33 12.73
C PRO A 255 1.44 -21.01 11.36
N ARG A 256 1.59 -20.20 10.30
CA ARG A 256 1.85 -20.66 8.93
C ARG A 256 3.16 -21.43 8.90
N LYS A 257 3.11 -22.72 8.48
CA LYS A 257 4.30 -23.49 8.10
C LYS A 257 5.08 -22.72 7.04
N ARG A 258 6.31 -22.29 7.37
CA ARG A 258 7.27 -21.76 6.39
C ARG A 258 7.56 -22.85 5.35
N ALA A 259 7.43 -22.51 4.08
CA ALA A 259 8.01 -23.31 3.00
C ALA A 259 9.54 -23.35 3.20
N ARG A 260 10.11 -24.56 3.20
CA ARG A 260 11.58 -24.74 3.20
C ARG A 260 12.14 -24.14 1.90
N SER A 261 13.19 -23.34 2.03
CA SER A 261 14.01 -22.89 0.91
C SER A 261 14.70 -24.10 0.26
N ALA A 262 14.61 -24.19 -1.06
CA ALA A 262 15.38 -25.17 -1.84
C ALA A 262 16.88 -24.83 -1.71
N ASN A 263 17.68 -25.81 -1.26
CA ASN A 263 19.13 -25.74 -1.37
C ASN A 263 19.49 -25.74 -2.85
N THR A 264 20.06 -24.64 -3.33
CA THR A 264 20.79 -24.62 -4.58
C THR A 264 22.22 -25.05 -4.28
N THR A 265 22.53 -26.31 -4.61
CA THR A 265 23.90 -26.73 -4.88
C THR A 265 24.33 -26.09 -6.20
N SER A 266 25.32 -25.20 -6.17
CA SER A 266 26.16 -24.89 -7.32
C SER A 266 27.53 -25.53 -7.14
N LYS A 267 28.04 -26.03 -8.26
CA LYS A 267 29.35 -26.68 -8.44
C LYS A 267 30.50 -25.73 -8.14
#